data_AF-A0A7C4U4D1-F1
#
_entry.id   AF-A0A7C4U4D1-F1
#
_cell.length_a   1.000
_cell.length_b   1.000
_cell.length_c   1.000
_cell.angle_alpha   90.00
_cell.angle_beta   90.00
_cell.angle_gamma   90.00
#
_symmetry.space_group_name_H-M   'P 1'
#
loop_
_entity.id
_entity.type
_entity.pdbx_description
1 polymer ?
#
loop_
_entity_poly.entity_id
_entity_poly.type
_entity_poly.pdbx_seq_one_letter_code
_entity_poly.pdbx_strand_id
1 'polypeptide(L)'
;CLNACPVYKNIGGHTYGATYSGPIGSVITPHLKDMGEWKHLSYASSLCGNCTEVCAVKINLHELLLENRHESVEEGYGSFTEKMAWKMWKQGMLHRSWMNMANGNMKNKLVNSLMKSWTAHRGKLDFPQKTFNQLWREKNNHK
;
A
#
# COMPACT_ATOMS: atom_id res chain seq x y z
N CYS A 1 -20.86 11.73 5.34
CA CYS A 1 -19.80 10.91 4.68
C CYS A 1 -19.08 11.66 3.56
N LEU A 2 -19.79 12.10 2.50
CA LEU A 2 -19.18 12.76 1.33
C LEU A 2 -18.42 14.05 1.69
N ASN A 3 -19.09 14.99 2.36
CA ASN A 3 -18.46 16.25 2.84
C ASN A 3 -17.46 16.07 3.98
N ALA A 4 -17.25 14.86 4.50
CA ALA A 4 -16.23 14.59 5.50
C ALA A 4 -14.95 14.03 4.87
N CYS A 5 -15.05 13.43 3.69
CA CYS A 5 -13.91 12.81 3.02
C CYS A 5 -12.92 13.88 2.54
N PRO A 6 -11.65 13.83 3.00
CA PRO A 6 -10.64 14.80 2.57
C PRO A 6 -10.33 14.66 1.07
N VAL A 7 -10.38 13.43 0.53
CA VAL A 7 -10.15 13.20 -0.91
C VAL A 7 -11.21 13.93 -1.73
N TYR A 8 -12.49 13.69 -1.42
CA TYR A 8 -13.60 14.33 -2.12
C TYR A 8 -13.54 15.86 -2.06
N LYS A 9 -13.21 16.43 -0.89
CA LYS A 9 -13.06 17.89 -0.73
C LYS A 9 -11.99 18.49 -1.64
N ASN A 10 -10.88 17.78 -1.86
CA ASN A 10 -9.76 18.29 -2.64
C ASN A 10 -9.94 18.08 -4.14
N ILE A 11 -10.42 16.91 -4.58
CA ILE A 11 -10.51 16.57 -6.01
C ILE A 11 -11.88 16.86 -6.62
N GLY A 12 -12.91 17.08 -5.80
CA GLY A 12 -14.29 17.29 -6.24
C GLY A 12 -14.99 16.03 -6.77
N GLY A 13 -16.31 16.13 -6.95
CA GLY A 13 -17.13 14.99 -7.37
C GLY A 13 -16.97 14.57 -8.84
N HIS A 14 -16.67 15.51 -9.74
CA HIS A 14 -16.55 15.23 -11.18
C HIS A 14 -15.41 14.27 -11.51
N THR A 15 -14.32 14.33 -10.74
CA THR A 15 -13.14 13.48 -10.90
C THR A 15 -13.43 12.00 -10.67
N TYR A 16 -14.55 11.66 -10.01
CA TYR A 16 -14.95 10.26 -9.78
C TYR A 16 -15.55 9.60 -11.02
N GLY A 17 -16.02 10.35 -12.02
CA GLY A 17 -16.53 9.78 -13.28
C GLY A 17 -17.79 8.89 -13.16
N ALA A 18 -18.45 8.87 -12.00
CA ALA A 18 -19.61 8.04 -11.73
C ALA A 18 -20.79 8.88 -11.21
N THR A 19 -22.02 8.39 -11.42
CA THR A 19 -23.25 9.03 -10.95
C THR A 19 -23.23 9.24 -9.43
N TYR A 20 -22.70 8.25 -8.71
CA TYR A 20 -22.50 8.33 -7.27
C TYR A 20 -21.04 8.70 -6.99
N SER A 21 -20.84 9.82 -6.28
CA SER A 21 -19.52 10.34 -5.95
C SER A 21 -19.18 10.18 -4.46
N GLY A 22 -17.91 10.40 -4.13
CA GLY A 22 -17.42 10.31 -2.75
C GLY A 22 -17.37 8.87 -2.22
N PRO A 23 -17.23 8.69 -0.88
CA PRO A 23 -16.97 7.37 -0.29
C PRO A 23 -18.07 6.34 -0.55
N ILE A 24 -19.34 6.76 -0.60
CA ILE A 24 -20.47 5.85 -0.87
C ILE A 24 -20.42 5.37 -2.32
N GLY A 25 -20.23 6.31 -3.26
CA GLY A 25 -20.09 6.01 -4.67
C GLY A 25 -18.91 5.07 -4.95
N SER A 26 -17.78 5.29 -4.28
CA SER A 26 -16.61 4.42 -4.40
C SER A 26 -16.85 2.99 -3.89
N VAL A 27 -17.74 2.79 -2.93
CA VAL A 27 -18.11 1.44 -2.46
C VAL A 27 -19.01 0.75 -3.47
N ILE A 28 -20.06 1.41 -3.97
CA ILE A 28 -21.10 0.74 -4.76
C ILE A 28 -20.80 0.67 -6.25
N THR A 29 -20.07 1.63 -6.81
CA THR A 29 -19.86 1.72 -8.26
C THR A 29 -19.15 0.49 -8.86
N PRO A 30 -18.12 -0.09 -8.22
CA PRO A 30 -17.48 -1.31 -8.73
C PRO A 30 -18.42 -2.52 -8.80
N HIS A 31 -19.46 -2.55 -7.96
CA HIS A 31 -20.46 -3.62 -7.92
C HIS A 31 -21.65 -3.37 -8.86
N LEU A 32 -22.00 -2.09 -9.08
CA LEU A 32 -23.05 -1.70 -10.03
C LEU A 32 -22.58 -1.69 -11.49
N LYS A 33 -21.27 -1.57 -11.68
CA LYS A 33 -20.60 -1.60 -12.98
C LYS A 33 -19.60 -2.76 -13.01
N ASP A 34 -18.66 -2.72 -13.93
CA ASP A 34 -17.56 -3.67 -13.99
C ASP A 34 -16.51 -3.41 -12.89
N MET A 35 -16.25 -4.39 -12.04
CA MET A 35 -15.24 -4.32 -10.98
C MET A 35 -13.83 -4.09 -11.55
N GLY A 36 -13.50 -4.68 -12.70
CA GLY A 36 -12.20 -4.54 -13.35
C GLY A 36 -11.87 -3.11 -13.76
N GLU A 37 -12.83 -2.42 -14.36
CA GLU A 37 -12.71 -1.02 -14.77
C GLU A 37 -12.82 -0.05 -13.58
N TRP A 38 -13.76 -0.29 -12.67
CA TRP A 38 -14.15 0.71 -11.65
C TRP A 38 -13.51 0.50 -10.26
N LYS A 39 -12.74 -0.58 -10.04
CA LYS A 39 -11.99 -0.80 -8.78
C LYS A 39 -11.10 0.39 -8.39
N HIS A 40 -10.63 1.18 -9.34
CA HIS A 40 -9.77 2.34 -9.09
C HIS A 40 -10.41 3.34 -8.10
N LEU A 41 -11.75 3.40 -8.04
CA LEU A 41 -12.48 4.21 -7.07
C LEU A 41 -12.27 3.74 -5.62
N SER A 42 -12.17 2.43 -5.39
CA SER A 42 -11.84 1.84 -4.09
C SER A 42 -10.39 2.15 -3.72
N TYR A 43 -9.46 2.10 -4.69
CA TYR A 43 -8.04 2.41 -4.50
C TYR A 43 -7.73 3.89 -4.32
N ALA A 44 -8.59 4.79 -4.81
CA ALA A 44 -8.44 6.24 -4.66
C ALA A 44 -8.65 6.74 -3.21
N SER A 45 -9.21 5.91 -2.33
CA SER A 45 -9.41 6.26 -0.91
C SER A 45 -8.11 6.17 -0.11
N SER A 46 -7.90 7.12 0.82
CA SER A 46 -6.82 7.07 1.80
C SER A 46 -7.11 6.15 2.99
N LEU A 47 -8.31 5.56 3.06
CA LEU A 47 -8.78 4.72 4.18
C LEU A 47 -8.69 5.41 5.56
N CYS A 48 -8.81 6.74 5.61
CA CYS A 48 -8.69 7.52 6.85
C CYS A 48 -9.85 7.37 7.86
N GLY A 49 -10.90 6.61 7.55
CA GLY A 49 -11.99 6.30 8.49
C GLY A 49 -13.00 7.41 8.79
N ASN A 50 -12.71 8.68 8.49
CA ASN A 50 -13.58 9.82 8.83
C ASN A 50 -15.02 9.68 8.32
N CYS A 51 -15.21 9.06 7.15
CA CYS A 51 -16.54 8.83 6.59
C CYS A 51 -17.41 7.88 7.43
N THR A 52 -16.81 6.90 8.11
CA THR A 52 -17.49 5.99 9.05
C THR A 52 -17.81 6.71 10.36
N GLU A 53 -16.85 7.49 10.89
CA GLU A 53 -17.00 8.21 12.16
C GLU A 53 -18.19 9.19 12.15
N VAL A 54 -18.33 9.97 11.07
CA VAL A 54 -19.43 10.95 10.96
C VAL A 54 -20.76 10.36 10.48
N CYS A 55 -20.82 9.06 10.20
CA CYS A 55 -22.00 8.46 9.60
C CYS A 55 -23.12 8.30 10.64
N ALA A 56 -24.21 9.06 10.48
CA ALA A 56 -25.36 9.01 11.39
C ALA A 56 -25.99 7.61 11.53
N VAL A 57 -25.89 6.79 10.47
CA VAL A 57 -26.43 5.42 10.42
C VAL A 57 -25.34 4.35 10.60
N LYS A 58 -24.12 4.73 11.00
CA LYS A 58 -23.00 3.82 11.33
C LYS A 58 -22.60 2.84 10.21
N ILE A 59 -22.71 3.25 8.95
CA ILE A 59 -22.21 2.45 7.83
C ILE A 59 -20.68 2.49 7.84
N ASN A 60 -20.05 1.32 7.83
CA ASN A 60 -18.60 1.21 7.85
C ASN A 60 -17.95 1.33 6.46
N LEU A 61 -17.99 2.53 5.89
CA LEU A 61 -17.56 2.77 4.51
C LEU A 61 -16.07 2.49 4.27
N HIS A 62 -15.18 2.79 5.21
CA HIS A 62 -13.74 2.59 4.97
C HIS A 62 -13.36 1.10 4.95
N GLU A 63 -13.98 0.27 5.79
CA GLU A 63 -13.79 -1.18 5.75
C GLU A 63 -14.42 -1.80 4.50
N LEU A 64 -15.60 -1.34 4.08
CA LEU A 64 -16.19 -1.78 2.81
C LEU A 64 -15.31 -1.46 1.60
N LEU A 65 -14.62 -0.31 1.61
CA LEU A 65 -13.64 0.01 0.57
C LEU A 65 -12.42 -0.90 0.61
N LEU A 66 -12.01 -1.36 1.80
CA LEU A 66 -10.93 -2.34 1.94
C LEU A 66 -11.38 -3.71 1.43
N GLU A 67 -12.62 -4.11 1.72
CA GLU A 67 -13.22 -5.35 1.23
C GLU A 67 -13.28 -5.36 -0.30
N ASN A 68 -13.76 -4.28 -0.93
CA ASN A 68 -13.74 -4.16 -2.40
C ASN A 68 -12.33 -4.33 -2.99
N ARG A 69 -11.28 -3.86 -2.29
CA ARG A 69 -9.89 -4.07 -2.75
C ARG A 69 -9.49 -5.52 -2.63
N HIS A 70 -9.90 -6.20 -1.57
CA HIS A 70 -9.66 -7.62 -1.35
C HIS A 70 -10.35 -8.46 -2.43
N GLU A 71 -11.66 -8.29 -2.61
CA GLU A 71 -12.46 -8.96 -3.64
C GLU A 71 -11.85 -8.76 -5.04
N SER A 72 -11.47 -7.51 -5.37
CA SER A 72 -10.83 -7.20 -6.65
C SER A 72 -9.54 -8.01 -6.91
N VAL A 73 -8.76 -8.31 -5.87
CA VAL A 73 -7.55 -9.12 -5.98
C VAL A 73 -7.89 -10.61 -6.12
N GLU A 74 -8.85 -11.09 -5.33
CA GLU A 74 -9.33 -12.48 -5.35
C GLU A 74 -9.94 -12.85 -6.70
N GLU A 75 -10.78 -11.98 -7.25
CA GLU A 75 -11.45 -12.15 -8.55
C GLU A 75 -10.51 -12.07 -9.75
N GLY A 76 -9.22 -11.77 -9.53
CA GLY A 76 -8.22 -11.84 -10.59
C GLY A 76 -7.89 -10.49 -11.24
N TYR A 77 -8.54 -9.39 -10.88
CA TYR A 77 -8.34 -8.10 -11.55
C TYR A 77 -6.97 -7.45 -11.27
N GLY A 78 -6.23 -7.89 -10.26
CA GLY A 78 -4.87 -7.41 -9.99
C GLY A 78 -3.84 -7.89 -11.04
N SER A 79 -2.80 -7.09 -11.30
CA SER A 79 -1.75 -7.47 -12.25
C SER A 79 -1.01 -8.74 -11.79
N PHE A 80 -0.75 -9.66 -12.72
CA PHE A 80 0.04 -10.87 -12.43
C PHE A 80 1.44 -10.53 -11.90
N THR A 81 2.08 -9.50 -12.46
CA THR A 81 3.41 -9.07 -12.02
C THR A 81 3.39 -8.56 -10.59
N GLU A 82 2.34 -7.84 -10.20
CA GLU A 82 2.12 -7.35 -8.85
C GLU A 82 1.90 -8.51 -7.87
N LYS A 83 1.04 -9.47 -8.23
CA LYS A 83 0.78 -10.68 -7.42
C LYS A 83 2.08 -11.46 -7.16
N MET A 84 2.90 -11.64 -8.21
CA MET A 84 4.19 -12.32 -8.08
C MET A 84 5.19 -11.53 -7.24
N ALA A 85 5.26 -10.20 -7.42
CA ALA A 85 6.12 -9.35 -6.62
C ALA A 85 5.78 -9.44 -5.12
N TRP A 86 4.49 -9.36 -4.76
CA TRP A 86 4.05 -9.52 -3.37
C TRP A 86 4.31 -10.91 -2.81
N LYS A 87 4.10 -11.97 -3.61
CA LYS A 87 4.40 -13.35 -3.19
C LYS A 87 5.89 -13.55 -2.92
N MET A 88 6.76 -13.05 -3.80
CA MET A 88 8.22 -13.10 -3.61
C MET A 88 8.65 -12.28 -2.39
N TRP A 89 8.08 -11.08 -2.23
CA TRP A 89 8.35 -10.24 -1.06
C TRP A 89 7.96 -10.93 0.25
N LYS A 90 6.73 -11.48 0.31
CA LYS A 90 6.25 -12.25 1.46
C LYS A 90 7.19 -13.40 1.79
N GLN A 91 7.58 -14.20 0.80
CA GLN A 91 8.50 -15.32 1.01
C GLN A 91 9.86 -14.85 1.52
N GLY A 92 10.40 -13.76 0.96
CA GLY A 92 11.67 -13.18 1.40
C GLY A 92 11.64 -12.61 2.82
N MET A 93 10.53 -11.98 3.21
CA MET A 93 10.36 -11.42 4.57
C MET A 93 10.08 -12.48 5.63
N LEU A 94 9.41 -13.58 5.27
CA LEU A 94 9.21 -14.71 6.17
C LEU A 94 10.49 -15.52 6.38
N HIS A 95 11.40 -15.55 5.39
CA HIS A 95 12.64 -16.31 5.49
C HIS A 95 13.79 -15.49 6.11
N ARG A 96 14.01 -15.63 7.42
CA ARG A 96 15.02 -14.88 8.17
C ARG A 96 16.44 -14.95 7.58
N SER A 97 16.87 -16.12 7.09
CA SER A 97 18.22 -16.25 6.51
C SER A 97 18.40 -15.42 5.23
N TRP A 98 17.34 -15.26 4.41
CA TRP A 98 17.40 -14.43 3.19
C TRP A 98 17.56 -12.96 3.54
N MET A 99 16.88 -12.50 4.60
CA MET A 99 17.08 -11.14 5.11
C MET A 99 18.51 -10.89 5.61
N ASN A 100 19.16 -11.91 6.16
CA ASN A 100 20.55 -11.86 6.64
C ASN A 100 21.59 -12.02 5.52
N MET A 101 21.21 -12.59 4.38
CA MET A 101 22.10 -12.81 3.23
C MET A 101 22.45 -11.49 2.51
N ALA A 102 21.56 -10.50 2.56
CA ALA A 102 21.79 -9.22 1.93
C ALA A 102 22.69 -8.30 2.78
N ASN A 103 24.01 -8.39 2.55
CA ASN A 103 25.05 -7.58 3.19
C ASN A 103 24.91 -6.07 2.85
N GLY A 104 25.40 -5.20 3.73
CA GLY A 104 25.39 -3.73 3.60
C GLY A 104 26.00 -3.24 2.27
N ASN A 105 27.10 -3.84 1.83
CA ASN A 105 27.71 -3.51 0.53
C ASN A 105 26.80 -3.80 -0.68
N MET A 106 26.05 -4.90 -0.64
CA MET A 106 25.12 -5.26 -1.72
C MET A 106 23.93 -4.31 -1.74
N LYS A 107 23.39 -3.96 -0.56
CA LYS A 107 22.32 -2.97 -0.42
C LYS A 107 22.77 -1.58 -0.86
N ASN A 108 23.97 -1.16 -0.48
CA ASN A 108 24.56 0.12 -0.89
C ASN A 108 24.67 0.22 -2.42
N LYS A 109 25.18 -0.82 -3.09
CA LYS A 109 25.28 -0.80 -4.56
C LYS A 109 23.91 -0.81 -5.22
N LEU A 110 23.00 -1.68 -4.79
CA LEU A 110 21.67 -1.82 -5.40
C LEU A 110 20.83 -0.55 -5.22
N VAL A 111 20.74 -0.04 -3.99
CA VAL A 111 19.89 1.12 -3.67
C VAL A 111 20.44 2.39 -4.30
N ASN A 112 21.75 2.67 -4.23
CA ASN A 112 22.30 3.87 -4.85
C ASN A 112 22.28 3.81 -6.40
N SER A 113 22.23 2.61 -6.99
CA SER A 113 22.06 2.44 -8.44
C SER A 113 20.62 2.67 -8.90
N LEU A 114 19.63 2.27 -8.09
CA LEU A 114 18.21 2.47 -8.38
C LEU A 114 17.74 3.89 -8.04
N MET A 115 18.25 4.48 -6.97
CA MET A 115 17.84 5.80 -6.46
C MET A 115 18.74 6.93 -6.97
N LYS A 116 19.06 6.93 -8.27
CA LYS A 116 19.93 7.97 -8.88
C LYS A 116 19.42 9.39 -8.67
N SER A 117 18.10 9.57 -8.75
CA SER A 117 17.43 10.87 -8.50
C SER A 117 17.61 11.36 -7.06
N TRP A 118 17.60 10.45 -6.08
CA TRP A 118 17.89 10.77 -4.68
C TRP A 118 19.35 11.19 -4.53
N THR A 119 20.30 10.40 -5.06
CA THR A 119 21.73 10.69 -4.95
C THR A 119 22.16 11.96 -5.69
N ALA A 120 21.34 12.46 -6.61
CA ALA A 120 21.59 13.73 -7.29
C ALA A 120 21.40 14.94 -6.37
N HIS A 121 20.50 14.85 -5.38
CA HIS A 121 20.16 15.96 -4.47
C HIS A 121 20.51 15.66 -3.00
N ARG A 122 20.84 14.42 -2.65
CA ARG A 122 21.12 13.96 -1.30
C ARG A 122 22.36 13.06 -1.28
N GLY A 123 22.94 12.89 -0.08
CA GLY A 123 24.06 11.98 0.14
C GLY A 123 23.72 10.52 -0.20
N LYS A 124 24.75 9.73 -0.48
CA LYS A 124 24.61 8.28 -0.70
C LYS A 124 24.02 7.62 0.55
N LEU A 125 23.14 6.65 0.35
CA LEU A 125 22.62 5.84 1.44
C LEU A 125 23.70 4.82 1.82
N ASP A 126 24.07 4.83 3.11
CA ASP A 126 25.01 3.88 3.69
C ASP A 126 24.27 2.94 4.65
N PHE A 127 24.24 1.66 4.29
CA PHE A 127 23.63 0.58 5.05
C PHE A 127 24.71 -0.16 5.86
N PRO A 128 24.43 -0.48 7.13
CA PRO A 128 25.36 -1.22 7.97
C PRO A 128 25.64 -2.61 7.40
N GLN A 129 26.89 -3.08 7.56
CA GLN A 129 27.31 -4.42 7.08
C GLN A 129 26.51 -5.54 7.76
N LYS A 130 26.25 -5.40 9.05
CA LYS A 130 25.48 -6.36 9.84
C LYS A 130 24.02 -5.95 9.90
N THR A 131 23.12 -6.93 9.79
CA THR A 131 21.70 -6.68 10.01
C THR A 131 21.41 -6.43 11.49
N PHE A 132 20.30 -5.74 11.79
CA PHE A 132 19.88 -5.50 13.17
C PHE A 132 19.86 -6.78 14.04
N ASN A 133 19.41 -7.90 13.48
CA ASN A 133 19.38 -9.18 14.19
C ASN A 133 20.77 -9.76 14.47
N GLN A 134 21.73 -9.60 13.55
CA GLN A 134 23.11 -10.03 13.78
C GLN A 134 23.72 -9.21 14.91
N LEU A 135 23.57 -7.88 14.85
CA LEU A 135 23.98 -6.97 15.92
C LEU A 135 23.31 -7.32 17.26
N TRP A 136 22.02 -7.66 17.24
CA TRP A 136 21.27 -8.05 18.42
C TRP A 136 21.77 -9.37 19.03
N ARG A 137 22.06 -10.38 18.19
CA ARG A 137 22.61 -11.66 18.64
C ARG A 137 24.01 -11.49 19.22
N GLU A 138 24.86 -10.72 18.57
CA GLU A 138 26.20 -10.41 19.09
C GLU A 138 26.12 -9.74 20.45
N LYS A 139 25.24 -8.75 20.63
CA LYS A 139 25.09 -8.04 21.90
C LYS A 139 24.57 -8.92 23.04
N ASN A 140 23.68 -9.88 22.74
CA ASN A 140 23.05 -10.72 23.77
C ASN A 140 23.73 -12.07 24.00
N ASN A 141 24.56 -12.56 23.07
CA ASN A 141 25.35 -13.79 23.25
C ASN A 141 26.68 -13.55 23.99
N HIS A 142 27.00 -12.29 24.33
CA HIS A 142 28.16 -11.90 25.15
C HIS A 142 27.81 -11.70 26.64
N LYS A 143 26.66 -12.23 27.09
CA LYS A 143 26.31 -12.45 28.50
C LYS A 143 26.09 -13.94 28.72
#